data_AF-A0A950UNK0-F1
#
_entry.id   AF-A0A950UNK0-F1
#
_cell.length_a   1.000
_cell.length_b   1.000
_cell.length_c   1.000
_cell.angle_alpha   90.00
_cell.angle_beta   90.00
_cell.angle_gamma   90.00
#
_symmetry.space_group_name_H-M   'P 1'
#
loop_
_entity.id
_entity.type
_entity.pdbx_description
1 polymer ?
#
loop_
_entity_poly.entity_id
_entity_poly.type
_entity_poly.pdbx_seq_one_letter_code
_entity_poly.pdbx_strand_id
1 'polypeptide(L)' 'MDPIVRDALEVLLVVAVGGILWSAVWRVRRGEVTVARCAACGRTSSRAYEACPHCGASMPNR' A
#
# COMPACT_ATOMS: atom_id res chain seq x y z
N MET A 1 14.51 33.97 -4.22
CA MET A 1 13.73 33.29 -3.15
C MET A 1 14.40 33.56 -1.82
N ASP A 2 13.64 34.02 -0.82
CA ASP A 2 14.16 34.23 0.53
C ASP A 2 14.57 32.90 1.19
N PRO A 3 15.70 32.84 1.91
CA PRO A 3 16.19 31.61 2.53
C PRO A 3 15.16 31.02 3.51
N ILE A 4 14.44 31.86 4.23
CA ILE A 4 13.37 31.47 5.17
C ILE A 4 12.27 30.68 4.47
N VAL A 5 11.88 31.08 3.26
CA VAL A 5 10.80 30.42 2.50
C VAL A 5 11.24 29.03 2.05
N ARG A 6 12.50 28.87 1.64
CA ARG A 6 13.07 27.58 1.26
C ARG A 6 13.11 26.63 2.45
N ASP A 7 13.64 27.09 3.59
CA ASP A 7 13.79 26.24 4.77
C ASP A 7 12.41 25.81 5.31
N ALA A 8 11.42 26.70 5.29
CA ALA A 8 10.04 26.35 5.63
C ALA A 8 9.43 25.30 4.68
N LEU A 9 9.67 25.44 3.36
CA LEU A 9 9.21 24.46 2.37
C LEU A 9 9.85 23.09 2.57
N GLU A 10 11.14 23.06 2.89
CA GLU A 10 11.88 21.83 3.16
C GLU A 10 11.31 21.09 4.38
N VAL A 11 11.07 21.80 5.48
CA VAL A 11 10.46 21.23 6.68
C VAL A 11 9.06 20.67 6.38
N LEU A 12 8.25 21.42 5.63
CA LEU A 12 6.91 20.95 5.23
C LEU A 12 6.98 19.68 4.38
N LEU A 13 7.92 19.61 3.44
CA LEU A 13 8.13 18.41 2.63
C LEU A 13 8.53 17.20 3.47
N VAL A 14 9.46 17.38 4.41
CA VAL A 14 9.89 16.29 5.32
C VAL A 14 8.73 15.78 6.16
N VAL A 15 7.93 16.68 6.74
CA VAL A 15 6.75 16.32 7.55
C VAL A 15 5.71 15.59 6.69
N ALA A 16 5.44 16.08 5.46
CA ALA A 16 4.48 15.45 4.56
C ALA A 16 4.90 14.03 4.17
N VAL A 17 6.15 13.86 3.74
CA VAL A 17 6.69 12.55 3.35
C VAL A 17 6.73 11.61 4.55
N GLY A 18 7.18 12.08 5.71
CA GLY A 18 7.19 11.31 6.96
C GLY A 18 5.79 10.84 7.36
N GLY A 19 4.79 11.73 7.28
CA GLY A 19 3.40 11.40 7.56
C GLY A 19 2.80 10.37 6.60
N ILE A 20 3.10 10.47 5.30
CA ILE A 20 2.66 9.49 4.29
C ILE A 20 3.28 8.12 4.59
N LEU A 21 4.59 8.06 4.82
CA LEU A 21 5.29 6.81 5.13
C LEU A 21 4.77 6.19 6.42
N TRP A 22 4.60 6.98 7.47
CA TRP A 22 4.06 6.51 8.74
C TRP A 22 2.63 5.96 8.59
N SER A 23 1.76 6.66 7.86
CA SER A 23 0.41 6.22 7.56
C SER A 23 0.38 4.89 6.79
N ALA A 24 1.25 4.73 5.79
CA ALA A 24 1.38 3.48 5.04
C ALA A 24 1.85 2.32 5.94
N VAL A 25 2.88 2.54 6.76
CA VAL A 25 3.38 1.54 7.72
C VAL A 25 2.30 1.18 8.74
N TRP A 26 1.53 2.17 9.20
CA TRP A 26 0.48 1.93 10.18
C TRP A 26 -0.65 1.05 9.61
N ARG A 27 -1.08 1.28 8.37
CA ARG A 27 -2.07 0.40 7.71
C ARG A 27 -1.58 -1.04 7.60
N VAL A 28 -0.31 -1.24 7.25
CA VAL A 28 0.31 -2.57 7.21
C VAL A 28 0.31 -3.20 8.61
N ARG A 29 0.69 -2.43 9.65
CA ARG A 29 0.69 -2.92 11.05
C ARG A 29 -0.70 -3.27 11.58
N ARG A 30 -1.75 -2.59 11.12
CA ARG A 30 -3.15 -2.91 11.47
C ARG A 30 -3.67 -4.17 10.76
N GLY A 31 -2.90 -4.75 9.84
CA GLY A 31 -3.33 -5.93 9.08
C GLY A 31 -4.41 -5.63 8.02
N GLU A 32 -4.57 -4.36 7.63
CA GLU A 32 -5.53 -3.95 6.60
C GLU A 32 -5.12 -4.44 5.19
N VAL A 33 -3.86 -4.86 5.01
CA VAL A 33 -3.37 -5.46 3.78
C VAL A 33 -3.65 -6.96 3.80
N THR A 34 -4.78 -7.36 3.22
CA THR A 34 -5.14 -8.77 3.08
C THR A 34 -4.57 -9.35 1.79
N VAL A 35 -3.68 -10.33 1.94
CA VAL A 35 -3.17 -11.13 0.82
C VAL A 35 -3.95 -12.45 0.79
N ALA A 36 -4.54 -12.80 -0.35
CA ALA A 36 -5.10 -14.12 -0.57
C ALA A 36 -4.14 -14.98 -1.37
N ARG A 37 -4.15 -16.29 -1.07
CA ARG A 37 -3.40 -17.27 -1.84
C ARG A 37 -4.37 -17.98 -2.76
N CYS A 38 -4.09 -17.99 -4.06
CA CYS A 38 -4.90 -18.73 -5.02
C CYS A 38 -4.80 -20.23 -4.72
N ALA A 39 -5.93 -20.90 -4.52
CA ALA A 39 -5.97 -22.34 -4.24
C ALA A 39 -5.52 -23.20 -5.43
N ALA A 40 -5.64 -22.68 -6.66
CA ALA A 40 -5.28 -23.41 -7.88
C ALA A 40 -3.78 -23.36 -8.21
N CYS A 41 -3.15 -22.18 -8.15
CA CYS A 41 -1.74 -22.02 -8.52
C CYS A 41 -0.79 -21.74 -7.35
N GLY A 42 -1.34 -21.52 -6.15
CA GLY A 42 -0.54 -21.26 -4.94
C GLY A 42 0.14 -19.89 -4.88
N ARG A 43 -0.08 -19.00 -5.86
CA ARG A 43 0.49 -17.64 -5.85
C ARG A 43 -0.33 -16.68 -4.97
N THR A 44 0.35 -15.69 -4.42
CA THR A 44 -0.25 -14.61 -3.62
C THR A 44 -0.79 -13.51 -4.52
N SER A 45 -2.06 -13.16 -4.34
CA SER A 45 -2.72 -12.06 -5.04
C SER A 45 -3.64 -11.29 -4.09
N SER A 46 -3.95 -10.05 -4.43
CA SER A 46 -4.93 -9.26 -3.68
C SER A 46 -6.31 -9.93 -3.74
N ARG A 47 -7.07 -9.87 -2.65
CA ARG A 47 -8.48 -10.31 -2.61
C ARG A 47 -9.41 -9.46 -3.48
N ALA A 48 -8.94 -8.30 -3.95
CA ALA A 48 -9.73 -7.40 -4.78
C ALA A 48 -10.04 -7.96 -6.17
N TYR A 49 -9.31 -8.98 -6.63
CA TYR A 49 -9.51 -9.55 -7.96
C TYR A 49 -10.50 -10.73 -7.93
N GLU A 50 -11.49 -10.71 -8.81
CA GLU A 50 -12.45 -11.84 -8.97
C GLU A 50 -11.78 -13.10 -9.55
N ALA A 51 -10.73 -12.91 -10.36
CA ALA A 51 -9.94 -13.97 -10.95
C ALA A 51 -8.44 -13.78 -10.68
N CYS A 52 -7.71 -14.88 -10.52
CA CYS A 52 -6.27 -14.83 -10.28
C CYS A 52 -5.54 -14.30 -11.54
N PRO A 53 -4.72 -13.23 -11.45
CA PRO A 53 -4.03 -12.65 -12.61
C PRO A 53 -2.94 -13.55 -13.21
N HIS A 54 -2.61 -14.67 -12.55
CA HIS A 54 -1.57 -15.59 -13.01
C HIS A 54 -2.10 -16.83 -13.73
N CYS A 55 -3.22 -17.38 -13.28
CA CYS A 55 -3.78 -18.63 -13.82
C CYS A 55 -5.22 -18.50 -14.32
N GLY A 56 -5.90 -17.37 -14.06
CA GLY A 56 -7.29 -17.15 -14.47
C GLY A 56 -8.34 -17.89 -13.63
N ALA A 57 -7.95 -18.69 -12.63
CA ALA A 57 -8.90 -19.35 -11.74
C ALA A 57 -9.70 -18.33 -10.91
N SER A 58 -10.99 -18.60 -10.70
CA SER A 58 -11.84 -17.78 -9.83
C SER A 58 -11.28 -17.75 -8.40
N MET A 59 -11.19 -16.56 -7.81
CA MET A 59 -10.79 -16.43 -6.42
C MET A 59 -12.04 -16.50 -5.52
N PRO A 60 -11.98 -17.24 -4.39
CA PRO A 60 -13.09 -17.30 -3.47
C PRO A 60 -13.25 -15.93 -2.78
N ASN A 61 -14.16 -15.10 -3.31
CA ASN A 61 -14.64 -13.90 -2.63
C ASN A 61 -15.74 -14.33 -1.66
N ARG A 62 -15.41 -14.48 -0.38
CA ARG A 62 -16.37 -14.76 0.68
C ARG A 62 -16.26 -13.73 1.79
#